data_AF-H1Z1A5-F1
#
_entry.id   AF-H1Z1A5-F1
#
_cell.length_a   1.000
_cell.length_b   1.000
_cell.length_c   1.000
_cell.angle_alpha   90.00
_cell.angle_beta   90.00
_cell.angle_gamma   90.00
#
_symmetry.space_group_name_H-M   'P 1'
#
loop_
_entity.id
_entity.type
_entity.pdbx_description
1 polymer ?
#
loop_
_entity_poly.entity_id
_entity_poly.type
_entity_poly.pdbx_seq_one_letter_code
_entity_poly.pdbx_strand_id
1 'polypeptide(L)'
;MKISTFPILLLVAFFSVLILAAVPASAEEDTRISVQFQDLGLTTQDITVFDSSGDDIIHSNTSSVVRLDYNESTFFTVQLQPGAVNIQPETMYQKFLNFVLNNWIAVFLILVVIFMLAKKR
;
A
#
# COMPACT_ATOMS: atom_id res chain seq x y z
N MET A 1 -55.36 -11.49 44.08
CA MET A 1 -54.85 -10.30 43.36
C MET A 1 -54.12 -10.80 42.11
N LYS A 2 -54.77 -10.78 40.94
CA LYS A 2 -54.17 -11.28 39.68
C LYS A 2 -53.19 -10.22 39.19
N ILE A 3 -51.89 -10.49 39.31
CA ILE A 3 -50.84 -9.62 38.80
C ILE A 3 -50.88 -9.74 37.27
N SER A 4 -51.17 -8.63 36.59
CA SER A 4 -51.12 -8.56 35.14
C SER A 4 -49.67 -8.76 34.69
N THR A 5 -49.41 -9.83 33.93
CA THR A 5 -48.08 -10.16 33.38
C THR A 5 -47.75 -9.39 32.10
N PHE A 6 -48.75 -8.70 31.53
CA PHE A 6 -48.64 -7.90 30.31
C PHE A 6 -47.58 -6.78 30.37
N PRO A 7 -47.48 -5.96 31.44
CA PRO A 7 -46.44 -4.91 31.51
C PRO A 7 -45.02 -5.49 31.60
N ILE A 8 -44.85 -6.67 32.21
CA ILE A 8 -43.55 -7.32 32.35
C ILE A 8 -43.07 -7.82 30.98
N LEU A 9 -43.96 -8.39 30.19
CA LEU A 9 -43.65 -8.87 28.84
C LEU A 9 -43.19 -7.73 27.92
N LEU A 10 -43.85 -6.57 28.03
CA LEU A 10 -43.53 -5.39 27.24
C LEU A 10 -42.19 -4.77 27.63
N LEU A 11 -41.85 -4.78 28.92
CA LEU A 11 -40.55 -4.36 29.42
C LEU A 11 -39.43 -5.26 28.89
N VAL A 12 -39.63 -6.59 28.93
CA VAL A 12 -38.65 -7.57 28.41
C VAL A 12 -38.46 -7.41 26.91
N ALA A 13 -39.55 -7.21 26.15
CA ALA A 13 -39.49 -6.95 24.70
C ALA A 13 -38.74 -5.64 24.39
N PHE A 14 -38.98 -4.58 25.16
CA PHE A 14 -38.30 -3.30 24.99
C PHE A 14 -36.79 -3.42 25.26
N PHE A 15 -36.40 -4.09 26.34
CA PHE A 15 -34.98 -4.30 26.65
C PHE A 15 -34.28 -5.21 25.64
N SER A 16 -34.96 -6.22 25.09
CA SER A 16 -34.36 -7.09 24.07
C SER A 16 -34.15 -6.38 22.73
N VAL A 17 -35.05 -5.46 22.34
CA VAL A 17 -34.83 -4.59 21.17
C VAL A 17 -33.70 -3.60 21.42
N LEU A 18 -33.61 -3.04 22.63
CA LEU A 18 -32.53 -2.12 23.00
C LEU A 18 -31.15 -2.81 22.97
N ILE A 19 -31.07 -4.06 23.43
CA ILE A 19 -29.84 -4.86 23.38
C ILE A 19 -29.47 -5.16 21.92
N LEU A 20 -30.43 -5.49 21.05
CA LEU A 20 -30.18 -5.69 19.62
C LEU A 20 -29.68 -4.41 18.92
N ALA A 21 -30.22 -3.24 19.28
CA ALA A 21 -29.80 -1.95 18.73
C ALA A 21 -28.47 -1.45 19.31
N ALA A 22 -28.06 -1.95 20.48
CA ALA A 22 -26.80 -1.64 21.13
C ALA A 22 -25.67 -2.61 20.76
N VAL A 23 -25.94 -3.67 19.98
CA VAL A 23 -24.87 -4.46 19.37
C VAL A 23 -24.15 -3.53 18.40
N PRO A 24 -22.86 -3.19 18.64
CA PRO A 24 -22.10 -2.43 17.65
C PRO A 24 -22.14 -3.25 16.36
N ALA A 25 -22.65 -2.66 15.28
CA ALA A 25 -22.56 -3.23 13.94
C ALA A 25 -21.11 -3.69 13.79
N SER A 26 -20.90 -5.00 13.57
CA SER A 26 -19.58 -5.60 13.55
C SER A 26 -18.69 -4.72 12.68
N ALA A 27 -17.61 -4.20 13.24
CA ALA A 27 -16.60 -3.53 12.45
C ALA A 27 -16.18 -4.53 11.36
N GLU A 28 -16.45 -4.21 10.10
CA GLU A 28 -15.86 -4.96 8.99
C GLU A 28 -14.36 -5.00 9.25
N GLU A 29 -13.78 -6.19 9.36
CA GLU A 29 -12.33 -6.30 9.44
C GLU A 29 -11.76 -5.57 8.23
N ASP A 30 -10.85 -4.62 8.48
CA ASP A 30 -10.16 -3.91 7.41
C ASP A 30 -9.21 -4.91 6.74
N THR A 31 -9.71 -5.60 5.71
CA THR A 31 -8.99 -6.59 4.93
C THR A 31 -8.01 -5.96 3.94
N ARG A 32 -7.86 -4.63 3.96
CA ARG A 32 -7.11 -3.88 2.96
C ARG A 32 -5.73 -3.50 3.47
N ILE A 33 -4.73 -3.86 2.67
CA ILE A 33 -3.33 -3.47 2.89
C ILE A 33 -2.99 -2.39 1.87
N SER A 34 -2.44 -1.27 2.35
CA SER A 34 -1.91 -0.21 1.48
C SER A 34 -0.41 -0.39 1.30
N VAL A 35 0.02 -0.61 0.06
CA VAL A 35 1.43 -0.68 -0.34
C VAL A 35 1.79 0.62 -1.04
N GLN A 36 2.71 1.38 -0.46
CA GLN A 36 3.23 2.59 -1.08
C GLN A 36 4.45 2.26 -1.93
N PHE A 37 4.38 2.58 -3.21
CA PHE A 37 5.56 2.58 -4.07
C PHE A 37 6.18 3.98 -4.06
N GLN A 38 7.51 4.01 -4.06
CA GLN A 38 8.28 5.25 -4.06
C GLN A 38 9.20 5.28 -5.29
N ASP A 39 9.04 6.31 -6.09
CA ASP A 39 9.97 6.63 -7.16
C ASP A 39 11.25 7.27 -6.57
N LEU A 40 12.40 6.80 -7.03
CA LEU A 40 13.72 7.35 -6.72
C LEU A 40 14.04 8.62 -7.56
N GLY A 41 13.11 9.05 -8.42
CA GLY A 41 13.22 10.23 -9.28
C GLY A 41 14.06 10.00 -10.54
N LEU A 42 14.62 8.80 -10.70
CA LEU A 42 15.46 8.43 -11.84
C LEU A 42 14.60 7.96 -13.03
N THR A 43 13.58 7.16 -12.79
CA THR A 43 12.68 6.62 -13.81
C THR A 43 11.31 6.30 -13.22
N THR A 44 10.25 6.65 -13.93
CA THR A 44 8.89 6.20 -13.61
C THR A 44 8.75 4.76 -14.08
N GLN A 45 8.38 3.87 -13.17
CA GLN A 45 8.07 2.48 -13.50
C GLN A 45 6.55 2.29 -13.42
N ASP A 46 6.04 1.52 -14.38
CA ASP A 46 4.66 1.07 -14.37
C ASP A 46 4.57 -0.15 -13.46
N ILE A 47 3.49 -0.20 -12.69
CA ILE A 47 3.21 -1.24 -11.72
C ILE A 47 1.93 -1.92 -12.15
N THR A 48 2.03 -3.22 -12.36
CA THR A 48 0.88 -4.07 -12.61
C THR A 48 0.75 -5.06 -11.47
N VAL A 49 -0.43 -5.18 -10.89
CA VAL A 49 -0.73 -6.19 -9.87
C VAL A 49 -1.67 -7.22 -10.47
N PHE A 50 -1.30 -8.47 -10.30
CA PHE A 50 -2.09 -9.63 -10.69
C PHE A 50 -2.65 -10.32 -9.44
N ASP A 51 -3.85 -10.87 -9.57
CA ASP A 51 -4.45 -11.74 -8.57
C ASP A 51 -3.83 -13.15 -8.58
N SER A 52 -4.38 -14.07 -7.78
CA SER A 52 -3.92 -15.46 -7.72
C SER A 52 -4.28 -16.29 -8.96
N SER A 53 -5.22 -15.83 -9.77
CA SER A 53 -5.61 -16.43 -11.06
C SER A 53 -4.67 -16.01 -12.20
N GLY A 54 -3.87 -14.96 -11.97
CA GLY A 54 -3.02 -14.34 -12.98
C GLY A 54 -3.71 -13.22 -13.75
N ASP A 55 -4.91 -12.80 -13.33
CA ASP A 55 -5.67 -11.71 -13.92
C ASP A 55 -5.15 -10.37 -13.39
N ASP A 56 -5.10 -9.39 -14.29
CA ASP A 56 -4.68 -8.04 -13.97
C ASP A 56 -5.79 -7.27 -13.26
N ILE A 57 -5.49 -6.79 -12.06
CA ILE A 57 -6.46 -6.11 -11.20
C ILE A 57 -6.14 -4.62 -11.00
N ILE A 58 -4.87 -4.22 -11.05
CA ILE A 58 -4.45 -2.84 -10.76
C ILE A 58 -3.28 -2.46 -11.66
N HIS A 59 -3.46 -1.36 -12.38
CA HIS A 59 -2.38 -0.65 -13.07
C HIS A 59 -2.11 0.68 -12.39
N SER A 60 -0.86 0.94 -12.08
CA SER A 60 -0.42 2.10 -11.33
C SER A 60 1.02 2.49 -11.68
N ASN A 61 1.57 3.50 -11.03
CA ASN A 61 2.96 3.92 -11.21
C ASN A 61 3.71 4.02 -9.87
N THR A 62 5.03 4.15 -9.91
CA THR A 62 5.88 4.25 -8.71
C THR A 62 5.66 5.48 -7.83
N SER A 63 4.74 6.39 -8.17
CA SER A 63 4.32 7.50 -7.30
C SER A 63 3.00 7.25 -6.55
N SER A 64 2.44 6.05 -6.67
CA SER A 64 1.09 5.74 -6.23
C SER A 64 1.05 4.77 -5.05
N VAL A 65 -0.03 4.88 -4.27
CA VAL A 65 -0.39 3.90 -3.24
C VAL A 65 -1.33 2.88 -3.86
N VAL A 66 -0.98 1.61 -3.78
CA VAL A 66 -1.82 0.49 -4.21
C VAL A 66 -2.49 -0.11 -2.99
N ARG A 67 -3.80 -0.34 -3.07
CA ARG A 67 -4.57 -1.04 -2.03
C ARG A 67 -4.86 -2.45 -2.49
N LEU A 68 -4.48 -3.42 -1.67
CA LEU A 68 -4.69 -4.85 -1.91
C LEU A 68 -5.71 -5.35 -0.89
N ASP A 69 -6.81 -5.92 -1.36
CA ASP A 69 -7.88 -6.44 -0.50
C ASP A 69 -7.80 -7.96 -0.42
N TYR A 70 -7.67 -8.51 0.79
CA TYR A 70 -7.61 -9.97 0.97
C TYR A 70 -8.88 -10.69 0.49
N ASN A 71 -10.02 -9.98 0.43
CA ASN A 71 -11.26 -10.53 -0.13
C ASN A 71 -11.23 -10.67 -1.66
N GLU A 72 -10.37 -9.90 -2.35
CA GLU A 72 -10.19 -10.00 -3.80
C GLU A 72 -9.22 -11.13 -4.15
N SER A 73 -8.13 -11.28 -3.40
CA SER A 73 -7.20 -12.39 -3.58
C SER A 73 -6.36 -12.67 -2.33
N THR A 74 -6.09 -13.96 -2.09
CA THR A 74 -5.18 -14.41 -1.03
C THR A 74 -3.70 -14.16 -1.39
N PHE A 75 -3.39 -14.13 -2.70
CA PHE A 75 -2.04 -13.91 -3.22
C PHE A 75 -2.05 -12.84 -4.30
N PHE A 76 -1.04 -11.97 -4.29
CA PHE A 76 -0.86 -10.94 -5.30
C PHE A 76 0.54 -11.04 -5.89
N THR A 77 0.62 -10.93 -7.21
CA THR A 77 1.90 -10.79 -7.90
C THR A 77 2.06 -9.36 -8.36
N VAL A 78 3.12 -8.69 -7.91
CA VAL A 78 3.44 -7.33 -8.33
C VAL A 78 4.54 -7.39 -9.39
N GLN A 79 4.23 -6.89 -10.59
CA GLN A 79 5.20 -6.73 -11.66
C GLN A 79 5.57 -5.26 -11.81
N LEU A 80 6.88 -5.00 -11.75
CA LEU A 80 7.46 -3.69 -12.04
C LEU A 80 7.98 -3.71 -13.47
N GLN A 81 7.43 -2.87 -14.34
CA GLN A 81 7.92 -2.68 -15.70
C GLN A 81 8.55 -1.29 -15.83
N PRO A 82 9.71 -1.18 -16.50
CA PRO A 82 10.20 0.13 -16.90
C PRO A 82 9.12 0.81 -17.75
N GLY A 83 8.61 1.96 -17.31
CA GLY A 83 7.61 2.69 -18.10
C GLY A 83 8.19 3.08 -19.45
N ALA A 84 7.35 3.29 -20.46
CA ALA A 84 7.80 3.62 -21.81
C ALA A 84 8.76 4.83 -21.79
N VAL A 85 10.06 4.54 -21.92
CA VAL A 85 11.13 5.50 -21.66
C VAL A 85 11.35 6.37 -22.90
N ASN A 86 10.46 7.33 -23.18
CA ASN A 86 10.81 8.44 -24.08
C ASN A 86 11.55 9.53 -23.30
N ILE A 87 12.57 9.13 -22.53
CA ILE A 87 13.38 10.06 -21.75
C ILE A 87 14.43 10.62 -22.68
N GLN A 88 14.30 11.90 -23.01
CA GLN A 88 15.33 12.63 -23.75
C GLN A 88 16.66 12.48 -22.98
N PRO A 89 17.78 12.10 -23.63
CA PRO A 89 19.06 11.86 -22.96
C PRO A 89 19.49 12.99 -22.01
N GLU A 90 19.18 14.23 -22.38
CA GLU A 90 19.42 15.44 -21.59
C GLU A 90 18.74 15.41 -20.22
N THR A 91 17.51 14.87 -20.14
CA THR A 91 16.75 14.77 -18.89
C THR A 91 17.27 13.68 -17.95
N MET A 92 17.83 12.59 -18.49
CA MET A 92 18.52 11.58 -17.68
C MET A 92 19.78 12.13 -17.01
N TYR A 93 20.57 12.89 -17.77
CA TYR A 93 21.77 13.55 -17.22
C TYR A 93 21.40 14.50 -16.08
N GLN A 94 20.40 15.36 -16.28
CA GLN A 94 19.94 16.29 -15.25
C GLN A 94 19.40 15.57 -14.00
N LYS A 95 18.62 14.49 -14.17
CA LYS A 95 18.13 13.67 -13.05
C LYS A 95 19.27 13.03 -12.26
N PHE A 96 20.25 12.44 -12.95
CA PHE A 96 21.41 11.86 -12.31
C PHE A 96 22.23 12.90 -11.54
N LEU A 97 22.45 14.06 -12.15
CA LEU A 97 23.20 15.16 -11.54
C LEU A 97 22.48 15.69 -10.30
N ASN A 98 21.16 15.85 -10.36
CA ASN A 98 20.33 16.20 -9.21
C ASN A 98 20.38 15.14 -8.12
N PHE A 99 20.33 13.85 -8.46
CA PHE A 99 20.46 12.76 -7.49
C PHE A 99 21.81 12.82 -6.76
N VAL A 100 22.90 13.04 -7.50
CA VAL A 100 24.26 13.15 -6.94
C VAL A 100 24.37 14.38 -6.05
N LEU A 101 23.87 15.54 -6.47
CA LEU A 101 23.91 16.77 -5.68
C LEU A 101 23.08 16.65 -4.40
N ASN A 102 21.89 16.05 -4.48
CA ASN A 102 21.00 15.91 -3.33
C ASN A 102 21.50 14.86 -2.33
N ASN A 103 22.26 13.85 -2.79
CA ASN A 103 22.78 12.76 -1.97
C ASN A 103 24.33 12.74 -1.90
N TRP A 104 24.97 13.91 -2.00
CA TRP A 104 26.43 14.01 -2.21
C TRP A 104 27.27 13.31 -1.12
N ILE A 105 26.80 13.30 0.14
CA ILE A 105 27.48 12.64 1.27
C ILE A 105 27.50 11.12 1.07
N ALA A 106 26.36 10.52 0.69
CA ALA A 106 26.26 9.09 0.48
C ALA A 106 27.13 8.65 -0.72
N VAL A 107 27.09 9.43 -1.80
CA VAL A 107 27.96 9.22 -2.98
C VAL A 107 29.44 9.29 -2.59
N PHE A 108 29.83 10.29 -1.79
CA PHE A 108 31.21 10.42 -1.31
C PHE A 108 31.67 9.23 -0.48
N LEU A 109 30.85 8.76 0.46
CA LEU A 109 31.17 7.59 1.29
C LEU A 109 31.36 6.32 0.43
N ILE A 110 30.49 6.10 -0.55
CA ILE A 110 30.61 4.97 -1.49
C ILE A 110 31.93 5.06 -2.26
N LEU A 111 32.28 6.24 -2.79
CA LEU A 111 33.55 6.44 -3.51
C LEU A 111 34.77 6.17 -2.63
N VAL A 112 34.75 6.60 -1.36
CA VAL A 112 35.82 6.33 -0.40
C VAL A 112 35.97 4.83 -0.13
N VAL A 113 34.86 4.10 0.03
CA VAL A 113 34.88 2.64 0.21
C VAL A 113 35.45 1.95 -1.03
N ILE A 114 34.99 2.32 -2.22
CA ILE A 114 35.51 1.78 -3.49
C ILE A 114 37.01 2.05 -3.61
N PHE A 115 37.47 3.26 -3.29
CA PHE A 115 38.88 3.62 -3.31
C PHE A 115 39.72 2.79 -2.32
N MET A 116 39.21 2.59 -1.10
CA MET A 116 39.87 1.74 -0.10
C MET A 116 39.97 0.27 -0.55
N LEU A 117 38.93 -0.26 -1.19
CA LEU A 117 38.93 -1.62 -1.76
C LEU A 117 39.88 -1.73 -2.96
N ALA A 118 39.89 -0.73 -3.83
CA ALA A 118 40.77 -0.69 -5.00
C ALA A 118 42.24 -0.63 -4.60
N LYS A 119 42.59 0.09 -3.53
CA LYS A 119 43.95 0.19 -3.01
C LYS A 119 44.46 -1.10 -2.34
N LYS A 120 43.54 -2.01 -1.96
CA LYS A 120 43.88 -3.30 -1.33
C LYS A 120 44.13 -4.43 -2.34
N ARG A 121 43.88 -4.21 -3.64
CA ARG A 121 44.33 -5.07 -4.74
C ARG A 121 45.64 -4.55 -5.30
#